data_AF-A0A1Q3UBQ1-F1
#
_entry.id   AF-A0A1Q3UBQ1-F1
#
_cell.length_a   1.000
_cell.length_b   1.000
_cell.length_c   1.000
_cell.angle_alpha   90.00
_cell.angle_beta   90.00
_cell.angle_gamma   90.00
#
_symmetry.space_group_name_H-M   'P 1'
#
loop_
_entity.id
_entity.type
_entity.pdbx_description
1 polymer ?
#
loop_
_entity_poly.entity_id
_entity_poly.type
_entity_poly.pdbx_seq_one_letter_code
_entity_poly.pdbx_strand_id
1 'polypeptide(L)' 'MNIQQANLLYNEGTLTALYKAGFITAKVFTYREIYLWVNAQMQTRSISKNQAVLEAEVKFEKDERTIWRALNSFSE' A
#
# COMPACT_ATOMS: atom_id res chain seq x y z
N MET A 1 -1.16 -8.52 -6.95
CA MET A 1 -2.56 -8.12 -7.25
C MET A 1 -2.48 -6.87 -8.10
N ASN A 2 -2.99 -6.92 -9.33
CA ASN A 2 -2.91 -5.81 -10.26
C ASN A 2 -3.39 -4.49 -9.59
N ILE A 3 -2.50 -3.49 -9.54
CA ILE A 3 -2.74 -2.19 -8.88
C ILE A 3 -4.00 -1.52 -9.41
N GLN A 4 -4.27 -1.65 -10.72
CA GLN A 4 -5.45 -1.08 -11.36
C GLN A 4 -6.72 -1.77 -10.88
N GLN A 5 -6.72 -3.11 -10.78
CA GLN A 5 -7.86 -3.84 -10.21
C GLN A 5 -8.10 -3.45 -8.75
N ALA A 6 -7.04 -3.34 -7.95
CA ALA A 6 -7.19 -2.93 -6.56
C ALA A 6 -7.60 -1.45 -6.41
N ASN A 7 -7.26 -0.59 -7.39
CA ASN A 7 -7.73 0.81 -7.44
C ASN A 7 -9.21 0.83 -7.78
N LEU A 8 -9.62 0.03 -8.77
CA LEU A 8 -11.00 -0.14 -9.17
C LEU A 8 -11.85 -0.63 -7.99
N LEU A 9 -11.45 -1.73 -7.35
CA LEU A 9 -12.14 -2.30 -6.19
C LEU A 9 -12.19 -1.35 -4.99
N TYR A 10 -11.19 -0.49 -4.82
CA TYR A 10 -11.23 0.55 -3.78
C TYR A 10 -12.23 1.65 -4.15
N ASN A 11 -12.14 2.18 -5.37
CA ASN A 11 -12.96 3.29 -5.87
C ASN A 11 -14.45 2.92 -5.97
N GLU A 12 -14.75 1.67 -6.31
CA GLU A 12 -16.11 1.12 -6.33
C GLU A 12 -16.66 0.80 -4.93
N GLY A 13 -15.82 0.92 -3.89
CA GLY A 13 -16.19 0.59 -2.51
C GLY A 13 -16.19 -0.91 -2.20
N THR A 14 -15.85 -1.77 -3.16
CA THR A 14 -15.81 -3.22 -3.03
C THR A 14 -14.85 -3.68 -1.93
N LEU A 15 -13.66 -3.08 -1.81
CA LEU A 15 -12.75 -3.39 -0.69
C LEU A 15 -13.39 -3.07 0.67
N THR A 16 -14.06 -1.93 0.78
CA THR A 16 -14.78 -1.54 2.01
C THR A 16 -15.92 -2.51 2.32
N ALA A 17 -16.66 -2.97 1.30
CA ALA A 17 -17.73 -3.96 1.48
C ALA A 17 -17.17 -5.31 1.96
N LEU A 18 -16.09 -5.81 1.34
CA LEU A 18 -15.42 -7.04 1.75
C LEU A 18 -14.88 -6.97 3.18
N TYR A 19 -14.36 -5.80 3.60
CA TYR A 19 -13.90 -5.59 4.97
C TYR A 19 -15.04 -5.65 5.98
N LYS A 20 -16.14 -4.94 5.71
CA LYS A 20 -17.34 -4.96 6.57
C LYS A 20 -17.96 -6.35 6.67
N ALA A 21 -17.88 -7.13 5.60
CA ALA A 21 -18.34 -8.51 5.57
C ALA A 21 -17.34 -9.53 6.16
N GLY A 22 -16.16 -9.08 6.62
CA GLY A 22 -15.16 -9.92 7.27
C GLY A 22 -14.30 -10.77 6.32
N PHE A 23 -14.42 -10.59 5.00
CA PHE A 23 -13.66 -11.34 4.00
C PHE A 23 -12.20 -10.86 3.85
N ILE A 24 -11.92 -9.61 4.23
CA ILE A 24 -10.56 -9.07 4.24
C ILE A 24 -10.27 -8.37 5.56
N THR A 25 -9.00 -8.31 5.93
CA THR A 25 -8.55 -7.70 7.18
C THR A 25 -8.06 -6.27 6.96
N ALA A 26 -7.97 -5.50 8.04
CA ALA A 26 -7.43 -4.13 8.02
C ALA A 26 -6.01 -4.05 7.43
N LYS A 27 -5.25 -5.16 7.50
CA LYS A 27 -3.93 -5.31 6.89
C LYS A 27 -3.92 -4.95 5.39
N VAL A 28 -4.98 -5.28 4.66
CA VAL A 28 -5.09 -4.97 3.21
C VAL A 28 -5.08 -3.46 2.99
N PHE A 29 -5.80 -2.70 3.81
CA PHE A 29 -5.82 -1.23 3.72
C PHE A 29 -4.49 -0.63 4.13
N THR A 30 -3.88 -1.10 5.22
CA THR A 30 -2.56 -0.63 5.63
C THR A 30 -1.52 -0.85 4.53
N TYR A 31 -1.51 -2.03 3.92
CA TYR A 31 -0.56 -2.33 2.85
C TYR A 31 -0.84 -1.47 1.61
N ARG A 32 -2.12 -1.22 1.31
CA ARG A 32 -2.54 -0.32 0.22
C ARG A 32 -2.04 1.10 0.44
N GLU A 33 -2.23 1.61 1.64
CA GLU A 33 -1.84 2.96 2.02
C GLU A 33 -0.32 3.13 1.93
N ILE A 34 0.45 2.17 2.44
CA ILE A 34 1.92 2.14 2.31
C ILE A 34 2.32 2.17 0.83
N TYR A 35 1.73 1.31 0.00
CA TYR A 35 2.04 1.25 -1.43
C TYR A 35 1.79 2.58 -2.13
N LEU A 36 0.63 3.19 -1.92
CA LEU A 36 0.28 4.47 -2.55
C LEU A 36 1.20 5.60 -2.05
N TRP A 37 1.49 5.64 -0.76
CA TRP A 37 2.35 6.66 -0.17
C TRP A 37 3.77 6.60 -0.72
N VAL A 38 4.40 5.40 -0.76
CA VAL A 38 5.77 5.24 -1.30
C VAL A 38 5.83 5.66 -2.77
N ASN A 39 4.88 5.24 -3.60
CA ASN A 39 4.85 5.65 -5.01
C ASN A 39 4.68 7.17 -5.15
N ALA A 40 3.82 7.79 -4.35
CA ALA A 40 3.64 9.23 -4.36
C ALA A 40 4.94 9.96 -3.96
N GLN A 41 5.69 9.48 -2.96
CA GLN A 41 6.98 10.08 -2.59
C GLN A 41 8.01 9.98 -3.71
N MET A 42 8.11 8.81 -4.34
CA MET A 42 9.02 8.62 -5.48
C MET A 42 8.68 9.55 -6.64
N GLN A 43 7.40 9.74 -6.94
CA GLN A 43 6.94 10.60 -8.05
C GLN A 43 7.07 12.09 -7.76
N THR A 44 6.74 12.52 -6.55
CA THR A 44 6.67 13.95 -6.19
C THR A 44 8.03 14.53 -5.81
N ARG A 45 8.89 13.73 -5.18
CA ARG A 45 10.19 14.17 -4.66
C ARG A 45 11.38 13.60 -5.43
N SER A 46 11.13 12.74 -6.43
CA SER A 46 12.18 12.09 -7.23
C SER A 46 13.22 11.33 -6.39
N ILE A 47 12.81 10.79 -5.24
CA ILE A 47 13.67 9.99 -4.36
C ILE A 47 13.73 8.53 -4.80
N SER A 48 14.80 7.83 -4.43
CA SER A 48 14.94 6.41 -4.73
C SER A 48 13.91 5.56 -3.99
N LYS A 49 13.59 4.38 -4.53
CA LYS A 49 12.67 3.42 -3.87
C LYS A 49 13.15 3.07 -2.46
N ASN A 50 14.45 2.84 -2.28
CA ASN A 50 15.04 2.52 -0.98
C ASN A 50 14.88 3.69 0.01
N GLN A 51 15.11 4.93 -0.43
CA GLN A 51 14.89 6.10 0.42
C GLN A 51 13.41 6.23 0.82
N ALA A 52 12.49 6.06 -0.13
CA ALA A 52 11.06 6.09 0.15
C ALA A 52 10.62 4.98 1.12
N VAL A 53 11.24 3.80 1.05
CA VAL A 53 11.00 2.69 1.98
C VAL A 53 11.46 3.04 3.39
N LEU A 54 12.68 3.57 3.56
CA LEU A 54 13.20 4.00 4.86
C LEU A 54 12.30 5.08 5.50
N GLU A 55 11.83 6.04 4.71
CA GLU A 55 10.90 7.06 5.23
C GLU A 55 9.52 6.49 5.57
N ALA A 56 9.07 5.46 4.85
CA ALA A 56 7.81 4.78 5.14
C ALA A 56 7.86 4.01 6.47
N GLU A 57 9.00 3.42 6.84
CA GLU A 57 9.16 2.76 8.14
C GLU A 57 8.81 3.70 9.29
N VAL A 58 9.34 4.93 9.23
CA VAL A 58 9.08 5.98 10.23
C VAL A 58 7.63 6.45 10.14
N LYS A 59 7.10 6.69 8.93
CA LYS A 59 5.74 7.22 8.72
C LYS A 59 4.63 6.28 9.22
N PHE A 60 4.83 4.98 9.08
CA PHE A 60 3.83 3.94 9.36
C PHE A 60 4.12 3.12 10.62
N GLU A 61 5.25 3.39 11.30
CA GLU A 61 5.72 2.64 12.47
C GLU A 61 5.75 1.12 12.20
N LYS A 62 6.37 0.75 11.08
CA LYS A 62 6.53 -0.64 10.63
C LYS A 62 7.98 -0.93 10.29
N ASP A 63 8.36 -2.20 10.43
CA ASP A 63 9.66 -2.68 9.95
C ASP A 63 9.76 -2.63 8.41
N GLU A 64 10.99 -2.49 7.91
CA GLU A 64 11.33 -2.42 6.49
C GLU A 64 10.74 -3.60 5.71
N ARG A 65 10.79 -4.80 6.29
CA ARG A 65 10.28 -6.02 5.68
C ARG A 65 8.77 -5.93 5.43
N THR A 66 8.03 -5.30 6.34
CA THR A 66 6.60 -5.06 6.21
C THR A 66 6.31 -4.04 5.12
N ILE A 67 7.13 -2.98 5.02
CA ILE A 67 7.04 -2.02 3.91
C ILE A 67 7.27 -2.72 2.57
N TRP A 68 8.36 -3.49 2.43
CA TRP A 68 8.64 -4.26 1.22
C TRP A 68 7.55 -5.26 0.87
N ARG A 69 7.00 -5.96 1.87
CA ARG A 69 5.84 -6.85 1.67
C ARG A 69 4.62 -6.10 1.15
N ALA A 70 4.34 -4.91 1.67
CA ALA A 70 3.26 -4.08 1.18
C ALA A 70 3.50 -3.69 -0.29
N LEU A 71 4.73 -3.26 -0.64
CA LEU A 71 5.06 -2.93 -2.03
C LEU A 71 4.88 -4.11 -2.98
N ASN A 72 5.40 -5.28 -2.60
CA ASN A 72 5.36 -6.49 -3.40
C ASN A 72 3.95 -7.07 -3.55
N SER A 73 3.04 -6.77 -2.61
CA SER A 73 1.64 -7.24 -2.69
C SER A 73 0.87 -6.63 -3.86
N PHE A 74 1.33 -5.47 -4.34
CA PHE A 74 0.69 -4.73 -5.42
C PHE A 74 1.57 -4.57 -6.67
N SER A 75 2.89 -4.70 -6.60
CA SER A 75 3.77 -4.49 -7.76
C SER A 75 3.72 -5.56 -8.86
N GLU A 76 2.83 -6.55 -8.76
CA GLU A 76 2.58 -7.61 -9.75
C GLU A 76 1.09 -7.68 -10.13
#